data_AF-A0A924NN56-F1
#
_entry.id   AF-A0A924NN56-F1
#
_cell.length_a   1.000
_cell.length_b   1.000
_cell.length_c   1.000
_cell.angle_alpha   90.00
_cell.angle_beta   90.00
_cell.angle_gamma   90.00
#
_symmetry.space_group_name_H-M   'P 1'
#
loop_
_entity.id
_entity.type
_entity.pdbx_description
1 polymer ?
#
loop_
_entity_poly.entity_id
_entity_poly.type
_entity_poly.pdbx_seq_one_letter_code
_entity_poly.pdbx_strand_id
1 'polypeptide(L)'
;MRIGLVCPYSWDVPGGVQAHVRDLATSLQGLGHEVSVLAPVDDPEAADLPPWLVPGGRAVPVPYNGSVARLAFGPVSLTRTRRWLRRGDFDVLHLHEPTVPSLSMLACFAARGPMVATFHTATTRSRALQLFGTALQPGLEKITGRIAVSPAARRVVVEHLGGDAVLVPNGVNVVRFQGAEPFARSAPTVCFLGRIDEPRKGLGVL
;
A
#
# COMPACT_ATOMS: atom_id res chain seq x y z
N MET A 1 0.91 21.53 2.08
CA MET A 1 -0.13 20.60 2.57
C MET A 1 0.52 19.53 3.42
N ARG A 2 -0.24 19.01 4.39
CA ARG A 2 0.10 17.91 5.28
C ARG A 2 -0.62 16.65 4.79
N ILE A 3 0.13 15.65 4.36
CA ILE A 3 -0.39 14.45 3.71
C ILE A 3 -0.05 13.24 4.58
N GLY A 4 -1.09 12.53 5.02
CA GLY A 4 -0.93 11.26 5.73
C GLY A 4 -1.03 10.11 4.73
N LEU A 5 0.02 9.31 4.58
CA LEU A 5 -0.06 8.05 3.82
C LEU A 5 -0.20 6.87 4.78
N VAL A 6 -1.00 5.87 4.42
CA VAL A 6 -1.13 4.64 5.23
C VAL A 6 -0.76 3.43 4.39
N CYS A 7 0.31 2.75 4.80
CA CYS A 7 0.74 1.48 4.22
C CYS A 7 0.15 0.33 5.04
N PRO A 8 -0.55 -0.64 4.43
CA PRO A 8 -1.17 -1.74 5.15
C PRO A 8 -0.16 -2.83 5.53
N TYR A 9 0.96 -2.92 4.83
CA TYR A 9 1.96 -3.99 4.95
C TYR A 9 3.18 -3.53 5.74
N SER A 10 3.79 -4.47 6.48
CA SER A 10 5.06 -4.26 7.20
C SER A 10 6.09 -3.57 6.32
N TRP A 11 6.70 -2.54 6.91
CA TRP A 11 7.74 -1.73 6.29
C TRP A 11 9.08 -2.48 6.17
N ASP A 12 9.30 -3.45 7.04
CA ASP A 12 10.54 -4.22 7.15
C ASP A 12 10.74 -5.21 5.99
N VAL A 13 9.63 -5.64 5.38
CA VAL A 13 9.65 -6.61 4.28
C VAL A 13 9.55 -5.87 2.94
N PRO A 14 10.52 -6.05 2.03
CA PRO A 14 10.46 -5.45 0.70
C PRO A 14 9.20 -5.86 -0.04
N GLY A 15 8.47 -4.91 -0.63
CA GLY A 15 7.36 -5.21 -1.52
C GLY A 15 6.83 -4.03 -2.31
N GLY A 16 6.01 -4.34 -3.32
CA GLY A 16 5.59 -3.36 -4.32
C GLY A 16 4.79 -2.20 -3.73
N VAL A 17 3.90 -2.46 -2.78
CA VAL A 17 3.11 -1.40 -2.14
C VAL A 17 3.97 -0.58 -1.18
N GLN A 18 4.87 -1.20 -0.40
CA GLN A 18 5.80 -0.48 0.45
C GLN A 18 6.73 0.43 -0.37
N ALA A 19 7.27 -0.09 -1.47
CA ALA A 19 8.12 0.67 -2.39
C ALA A 19 7.35 1.84 -3.02
N HIS A 20 6.12 1.59 -3.50
CA HIS A 20 5.24 2.64 -4.02
C HIS A 20 4.98 3.74 -2.98
N VAL A 21 4.62 3.40 -1.75
CA VAL A 21 4.38 4.38 -0.68
C VAL A 21 5.65 5.18 -0.37
N ARG A 22 6.81 4.53 -0.34
CA ARG A 22 8.11 5.18 -0.09
C ARG A 22 8.46 6.18 -1.18
N ASP A 23 8.33 5.78 -2.44
CA ASP A 23 8.64 6.64 -3.58
C ASP A 23 7.62 7.77 -3.71
N LEU A 24 6.34 7.51 -3.42
CA LEU A 24 5.29 8.53 -3.36
C LEU A 24 5.55 9.55 -2.25
N ALA A 25 5.89 9.10 -1.04
CA ALA A 25 6.23 9.98 0.08
C ALA A 25 7.39 10.91 -0.28
N THR A 26 8.47 10.34 -0.81
CA THR A 26 9.67 11.09 -1.21
C THR A 26 9.33 12.10 -2.32
N SER A 27 8.52 11.71 -3.30
CA SER A 27 8.12 12.58 -4.41
C SER A 27 7.25 13.74 -3.93
N LEU A 28 6.27 13.47 -3.04
CA LEU A 28 5.43 14.51 -2.45
C LEU A 28 6.24 15.49 -1.58
N GLN A 29 7.23 14.99 -0.83
CA GLN A 29 8.16 15.87 -0.11
C GLN A 29 8.97 16.75 -1.07
N GLY A 30 9.44 16.19 -2.19
CA GLY A 30 10.13 16.95 -3.24
C GLY A 30 9.28 18.05 -3.88
N LEU A 31 7.94 17.92 -3.81
CA LEU A 31 6.98 18.94 -4.24
C LEU A 31 6.63 19.96 -3.12
N GLY A 32 7.29 19.89 -1.96
CA GLY A 32 7.08 20.83 -0.85
C GLY A 32 5.94 20.45 0.11
N HIS A 33 5.45 19.21 0.07
CA HIS A 33 4.44 18.73 1.03
C HIS A 33 5.08 18.17 2.30
N GLU A 34 4.41 18.38 3.44
CA GLU A 34 4.73 17.68 4.69
C GLU A 34 4.08 16.30 4.63
N VAL A 35 4.87 15.23 4.71
CA VAL A 35 4.37 13.86 4.58
C VAL A 35 4.64 13.10 5.86
N SER A 36 3.64 12.35 6.33
CA SER A 36 3.81 11.33 7.36
C SER A 36 3.24 10.01 6.87
N VAL A 37 3.94 8.90 7.14
CA VAL A 37 3.55 7.56 6.71
C VAL A 37 3.29 6.69 7.92
N LEU A 38 2.09 6.12 8.04
CA LEU A 38 1.75 5.12 9.02
C LEU A 38 1.91 3.72 8.40
N ALA A 39 2.73 2.85 9.01
CA ALA A 39 2.91 1.47 8.55
C ALA A 39 3.16 0.52 9.74
N PRO A 40 2.90 -0.79 9.60
CA PRO A 40 3.40 -1.78 10.54
C PRO A 40 4.94 -1.81 10.49
N VAL A 41 5.56 -1.91 11.67
CA VAL A 41 7.01 -2.00 11.83
C VAL A 41 7.27 -3.00 12.96
N ASP A 42 8.01 -4.06 12.66
CA ASP A 42 8.32 -5.15 13.60
C ASP A 42 9.35 -4.70 14.64
N ASP A 43 10.39 -3.98 14.17
CA ASP A 43 11.44 -3.39 15.01
C ASP A 43 11.45 -1.85 14.88
N PRO A 44 10.73 -1.12 15.75
CA PRO A 44 10.68 0.33 15.70
C PRO A 44 11.99 1.00 16.14
N GLU A 45 12.91 0.27 16.77
CA GLU A 45 14.22 0.78 17.20
C GLU A 45 15.30 0.58 16.11
N ALA A 46 14.91 0.08 14.94
CA ALA A 46 15.80 -0.03 13.79
C ALA A 46 16.35 1.35 13.39
N ALA A 47 17.67 1.44 13.27
CA ALA A 47 18.40 2.70 13.14
C ALA A 47 18.06 3.53 11.87
N ASP A 48 17.51 2.89 10.83
CA ASP A 48 17.38 3.48 9.49
C ASP A 48 15.91 3.73 9.05
N LEU A 49 14.99 3.90 10.01
CA LEU A 49 13.62 4.29 9.65
C LEU A 49 13.58 5.75 9.15
N PRO A 50 12.92 6.04 8.02
CA PRO A 50 12.76 7.41 7.56
C PRO A 50 12.06 8.27 8.62
N PRO A 51 12.44 9.55 8.80
CA PRO A 51 11.90 10.41 9.85
C PRO A 51 10.39 10.69 9.70
N TRP A 52 9.86 10.54 8.49
CA TRP A 52 8.44 10.67 8.19
C TRP A 52 7.62 9.40 8.48
N LEU A 53 8.27 8.27 8.78
CA LEU A 53 7.60 7.00 9.09
C LEU A 53 7.21 6.93 10.56
N VAL A 54 5.97 6.54 10.82
CA VAL A 54 5.42 6.34 12.16
C VAL A 54 5.03 4.87 12.36
N PRO A 55 5.64 4.16 13.32
CA PRO A 55 5.28 2.76 13.62
C PRO A 55 3.85 2.59 14.14
N GLY A 56 3.01 1.91 13.36
CA GLY A 56 1.61 1.64 13.66
C GLY A 56 1.36 0.38 14.51
N GLY A 57 2.40 -0.41 14.80
CA GLY A 57 2.29 -1.70 15.49
C GLY A 57 3.14 -2.77 14.81
N ARG A 58 3.35 -3.89 15.50
CA ARG A 58 4.01 -5.07 14.90
C ARG A 58 3.07 -5.77 13.93
N ALA A 59 3.64 -6.34 12.87
CA ALA A 59 2.86 -7.05 11.89
C ALA A 59 2.64 -8.51 12.29
N VAL A 60 1.50 -9.05 11.86
CA VAL A 60 1.13 -10.45 11.99
C VAL A 60 1.16 -11.06 10.57
N PRO A 61 1.82 -12.21 10.38
CA PRO A 61 1.81 -12.90 9.09
C PRO A 61 0.42 -13.52 8.83
N VAL A 62 -0.14 -13.23 7.66
CA VAL A 62 -1.44 -13.72 7.20
C VAL A 62 -1.27 -14.30 5.79
N PRO A 63 -1.53 -15.60 5.58
CA PRO A 63 -1.52 -16.19 4.24
C PRO A 63 -2.55 -15.49 3.33
N TYR A 64 -2.11 -15.05 2.16
CA TYR A 64 -2.96 -14.34 1.21
C TYR A 64 -2.49 -14.54 -0.24
N ASN A 65 -3.37 -15.05 -1.10
CA ASN A 65 -3.16 -15.19 -2.55
C ASN A 65 -1.82 -15.87 -2.93
N GLY A 66 -1.48 -16.98 -2.26
CA GLY A 66 -0.24 -17.72 -2.52
C GLY A 66 1.03 -17.00 -2.04
N SER A 67 0.91 -16.01 -1.16
CA SER A 67 2.01 -15.33 -0.46
C SER A 67 1.64 -15.13 1.02
N VAL A 68 2.53 -14.52 1.81
CA VAL A 68 2.28 -14.16 3.21
C VAL A 68 2.30 -12.63 3.32
N ALA A 69 1.15 -12.04 3.59
CA ALA A 69 1.04 -10.61 3.89
C ALA A 69 1.32 -10.38 5.37
N ARG A 70 2.19 -9.43 5.70
CA ARG A 70 2.43 -9.01 7.08
C ARG A 70 1.65 -7.74 7.37
N LEU A 71 0.59 -7.83 8.19
CA LEU A 71 -0.39 -6.77 8.42
C LEU A 71 -0.48 -6.42 9.91
N ALA A 72 -0.82 -5.18 10.27
CA ALA A 72 -1.19 -4.83 11.64
C ALA A 72 -2.66 -4.40 11.72
N PHE A 73 -3.40 -4.98 12.65
CA PHE A 73 -4.80 -4.64 12.96
C PHE A 73 -5.09 -4.88 14.46
N GLY A 74 -6.31 -4.62 14.92
CA GLY A 74 -6.72 -4.81 16.32
C GLY A 74 -6.65 -3.56 17.22
N PRO A 75 -6.97 -3.67 18.52
CA PRO A 75 -7.17 -2.53 19.41
C PRO A 75 -5.94 -1.63 19.62
N VAL A 76 -4.75 -2.24 19.72
CA VAL A 76 -3.48 -1.51 19.85
C VAL A 76 -3.19 -0.70 18.59
N SER A 77 -3.28 -1.36 17.42
CA SER A 77 -3.11 -0.76 16.11
C SER A 77 -4.11 0.38 15.88
N LEU A 78 -5.37 0.20 16.28
CA LEU A 78 -6.41 1.24 16.21
C LEU A 78 -6.08 2.45 17.11
N THR A 79 -5.59 2.19 18.32
CA THR A 79 -5.22 3.25 19.27
C THR A 79 -4.05 4.09 18.72
N ARG A 80 -3.03 3.42 18.16
CA ARG A 80 -1.89 4.07 17.50
C ARG A 80 -2.34 4.86 16.27
N THR A 81 -3.19 4.27 15.43
CA THR A 81 -3.78 4.93 14.26
C THR A 81 -4.53 6.21 14.65
N ARG A 82 -5.41 6.15 15.67
CA ARG A 82 -6.14 7.33 16.16
C ARG A 82 -5.21 8.41 16.71
N ARG A 83 -4.14 8.03 17.42
CA ARG A 83 -3.13 8.97 17.93
C ARG A 83 -2.40 9.65 16.79
N TRP A 84 -2.01 8.90 15.76
CA TRP A 84 -1.35 9.42 14.57
C TRP A 84 -2.25 10.40 13.81
N LEU A 85 -3.51 10.02 13.53
CA LEU A 85 -4.50 10.89 12.88
C LEU A 85 -4.69 12.21 13.63
N ARG A 86 -4.86 12.18 14.96
CA ARG A 86 -5.05 13.39 15.78
C ARG A 86 -3.84 14.33 15.80
N ARG A 87 -2.63 13.78 15.72
CA ARG A 87 -1.38 14.56 15.74
C ARG A 87 -1.01 15.09 14.36
N GLY A 88 -1.34 14.31 13.33
CA GLY A 88 -1.00 14.58 11.95
C GLY A 88 -1.79 15.73 11.36
N ASP A 89 -3.05 15.92 11.77
CA ASP A 89 -3.93 17.01 11.31
C ASP A 89 -3.78 17.24 9.79
N PHE A 90 -4.03 16.16 9.05
CA PHE A 90 -3.73 16.04 7.64
C PHE A 90 -4.80 16.73 6.79
N ASP A 91 -4.36 17.48 5.78
CA ASP A 91 -5.23 18.04 4.74
C ASP A 91 -5.85 16.91 3.90
N VAL A 92 -5.06 15.87 3.62
CA VAL A 92 -5.46 14.68 2.85
C VAL A 92 -4.89 13.43 3.50
N LEU A 93 -5.74 12.43 3.66
CA LEU A 93 -5.34 11.08 4.06
C LEU A 93 -5.41 10.14 2.84
N HIS A 94 -4.27 9.54 2.50
CA HIS A 94 -4.14 8.60 1.39
C HIS A 94 -3.92 7.18 1.90
N LEU A 95 -4.91 6.33 1.68
CA LEU A 95 -4.96 4.95 2.12
C LEU A 95 -4.50 4.02 0.99
N HIS A 96 -3.66 3.03 1.29
CA HIS A 96 -3.32 1.98 0.33
C HIS A 96 -3.98 0.66 0.74
N GLU A 97 -4.75 0.05 -0.16
CA GLU A 97 -5.50 -1.20 0.06
C GLU A 97 -6.34 -1.25 1.35
N PRO A 98 -7.30 -0.32 1.55
CA PRO A 98 -8.12 -0.28 2.77
C PRO A 98 -9.19 -1.38 2.87
N THR A 99 -9.18 -2.38 1.98
CA THR A 99 -10.19 -3.45 1.88
C THR A 99 -9.84 -4.69 2.70
N VAL A 100 -8.63 -4.76 3.25
CA VAL A 100 -8.18 -5.88 4.09
C VAL A 100 -7.96 -5.42 5.53
N PRO A 101 -8.16 -6.29 6.55
CA PRO A 101 -7.89 -5.98 7.96
C PRO A 101 -6.45 -5.49 8.21
N SER A 102 -6.27 -4.17 8.21
CA SER A 102 -4.96 -3.51 8.19
C SER A 102 -5.04 -2.11 8.81
N LEU A 103 -3.88 -1.46 8.98
CA LEU A 103 -3.82 -0.05 9.38
C LEU A 103 -4.57 0.87 8.41
N SER A 104 -4.53 0.60 7.11
CA SER A 104 -5.28 1.36 6.10
C SER A 104 -6.78 1.28 6.33
N MET A 105 -7.30 0.09 6.65
CA MET A 105 -8.71 -0.10 6.98
C MET A 105 -9.07 0.59 8.30
N LEU A 106 -8.23 0.46 9.34
CA LEU A 106 -8.46 1.12 10.62
C LEU A 106 -8.46 2.65 10.49
N ALA A 107 -7.54 3.20 9.69
CA ALA A 107 -7.47 4.62 9.38
C ALA A 107 -8.70 5.06 8.58
N CYS A 108 -9.12 4.27 7.58
CA CYS A 108 -10.35 4.49 6.83
C CYS A 108 -11.55 4.67 7.77
N PHE A 109 -11.72 3.78 8.76
CA PHE A 109 -12.82 3.88 9.71
C PHE A 109 -12.67 5.02 10.72
N ALA A 110 -11.47 5.27 11.21
CA ALA A 110 -11.23 6.25 12.28
C ALA A 110 -11.16 7.70 11.79
N ALA A 111 -10.75 7.93 10.54
CA ALA A 111 -10.55 9.26 9.98
C ALA A 111 -11.85 9.93 9.50
N ARG A 112 -11.76 11.25 9.37
CA ARG A 112 -12.75 12.15 8.78
C ARG A 112 -12.02 13.14 7.88
N GLY A 113 -12.74 13.79 6.96
CA GLY A 113 -12.15 14.73 6.00
C GLY A 113 -11.74 14.06 4.69
N PRO A 114 -10.95 14.76 3.85
CA PRO A 114 -10.59 14.30 2.51
C PRO A 114 -9.77 13.01 2.54
N MET A 115 -10.30 11.98 1.87
CA MET A 115 -9.67 10.66 1.82
C MET A 115 -9.54 10.15 0.39
N VAL A 116 -8.33 9.73 0.06
CA VAL A 116 -7.99 9.07 -1.20
C VAL A 116 -7.61 7.62 -0.91
N ALA A 117 -8.04 6.67 -1.73
CA ALA A 117 -7.60 5.28 -1.62
C ALA A 117 -7.03 4.75 -2.93
N THR A 118 -5.88 4.10 -2.86
CA THR A 118 -5.28 3.37 -3.98
C THR A 118 -5.45 1.87 -3.82
N PHE A 119 -5.95 1.24 -4.87
CA PHE A 119 -6.13 -0.21 -4.99
C PHE A 119 -5.07 -0.76 -5.95
N HIS A 120 -4.20 -1.61 -5.42
CA HIS A 120 -3.02 -2.17 -6.11
C HIS A 120 -3.30 -3.55 -6.72
N THR A 121 -4.23 -4.30 -6.15
CA THR A 121 -4.49 -5.69 -6.52
C THR A 121 -5.75 -5.85 -7.35
N ALA A 122 -5.66 -6.73 -8.34
CA ALA A 122 -6.78 -7.20 -9.15
C ALA A 122 -7.32 -8.54 -8.63
N THR A 123 -7.28 -8.77 -7.31
CA THR A 123 -7.64 -10.07 -6.75
C THR A 123 -9.14 -10.28 -6.89
N THR A 124 -9.51 -11.05 -7.91
CA THR A 124 -10.87 -11.54 -8.14
C THR A 124 -11.23 -12.55 -7.06
N ARG A 125 -12.24 -12.21 -6.25
CA ARG A 125 -12.97 -13.10 -5.32
C ARG A 125 -12.10 -13.82 -4.27
N SER A 126 -11.85 -13.15 -3.16
CA SER A 126 -11.81 -13.86 -1.86
C SER A 126 -13.21 -13.87 -1.27
N ARG A 127 -13.76 -15.04 -0.94
CA ARG A 127 -15.06 -15.16 -0.23
C ARG A 127 -15.07 -14.34 1.08
N ALA A 128 -13.90 -14.16 1.70
CA ALA A 128 -13.75 -13.28 2.86
C ALA A 128 -14.02 -11.80 2.50
N LEU A 129 -13.52 -11.29 1.37
CA LEU A 129 -13.81 -9.92 0.92
C LEU A 129 -15.30 -9.69 0.66
N GLN A 130 -16.04 -10.70 0.20
CA GLN A 130 -17.50 -10.59 0.00
C GLN A 130 -18.26 -10.51 1.34
N LEU A 131 -17.86 -11.28 2.36
CA LEU A 131 -18.43 -11.16 3.71
C LEU A 131 -18.05 -9.84 4.41
N PHE A 132 -16.86 -9.32 4.14
CA PHE A 132 -16.44 -8.03 4.67
C PHE A 132 -17.05 -6.83 3.92
N GLY A 133 -17.58 -7.01 2.71
CA GLY A 133 -18.14 -5.93 1.88
C GLY A 133 -19.13 -5.05 2.63
N THR A 134 -20.12 -5.64 3.31
CA THR A 134 -21.14 -4.89 4.07
C THR A 134 -20.57 -4.21 5.31
N ALA A 135 -19.61 -4.83 6.00
CA ALA A 135 -19.00 -4.27 7.20
C ALA A 135 -17.99 -3.15 6.88
N LEU A 136 -17.38 -3.18 5.69
CA LEU A 136 -16.41 -2.19 5.21
C LEU A 136 -17.07 -0.98 4.56
N GLN A 137 -18.30 -1.14 4.06
CA GLN A 137 -19.02 -0.13 3.30
C GLN A 137 -19.07 1.25 3.99
N PRO A 138 -19.42 1.38 5.30
CA PRO A 138 -19.46 2.69 5.95
C PRO A 138 -18.11 3.39 6.03
N GLY A 139 -17.00 2.63 6.04
CA GLY A 139 -15.66 3.18 5.97
C GLY A 139 -15.34 3.68 4.56
N LEU A 140 -15.59 2.81 3.58
CA LEU A 140 -15.25 3.03 2.17
C LEU A 140 -16.09 4.11 1.49
N GLU A 141 -17.31 4.35 1.96
CA GLU A 141 -18.16 5.45 1.50
C GLU A 141 -17.58 6.83 1.83
N LYS A 142 -16.73 6.92 2.86
CA LYS A 142 -16.04 8.17 3.20
C LYS A 142 -14.88 8.51 2.25
N ILE A 143 -14.45 7.56 1.42
CA ILE A 143 -13.37 7.77 0.45
C ILE A 143 -13.90 8.65 -0.68
N THR A 144 -13.39 9.86 -0.76
CA THR A 144 -13.75 10.87 -1.76
C THR A 144 -13.01 10.69 -3.09
N GLY A 145 -11.83 10.05 -3.08
CA GLY A 145 -11.02 9.79 -4.27
C GLY A 145 -10.59 8.33 -4.35
N ARG A 146 -10.82 7.66 -5.49
CA ARG A 146 -10.43 6.27 -5.71
C ARG A 146 -9.43 6.20 -6.85
N ILE A 147 -8.30 5.54 -6.62
CA ILE A 147 -7.22 5.33 -7.59
C ILE A 147 -7.07 3.83 -7.84
N ALA A 148 -7.11 3.42 -9.10
CA ALA A 148 -6.73 2.09 -9.53
C ALA A 148 -5.39 2.14 -10.26
N VAL A 149 -4.47 1.23 -9.95
CA VAL A 149 -3.14 1.21 -10.60
C VAL A 149 -3.11 0.46 -11.94
N SER A 150 -4.20 -0.22 -12.29
CA SER A 150 -4.36 -0.95 -13.54
C SER A 150 -5.84 -1.08 -13.92
N PRO A 151 -6.17 -1.33 -15.21
CA PRO A 151 -7.53 -1.65 -15.61
C PRO A 151 -8.12 -2.85 -14.85
N ALA A 152 -7.28 -3.82 -14.48
CA ALA A 152 -7.69 -4.99 -13.70
C ALA A 152 -8.06 -4.62 -12.25
N ALA A 153 -7.29 -3.74 -11.60
CA ALA A 153 -7.63 -3.21 -10.29
C ALA A 153 -8.90 -2.34 -10.33
N ARG A 154 -9.09 -1.55 -11.40
CA ARG A 154 -10.31 -0.74 -11.59
C ARG A 154 -11.56 -1.60 -11.64
N ARG A 155 -11.52 -2.74 -12.35
CA ARG A 155 -12.65 -3.69 -12.37
C ARG A 155 -13.02 -4.16 -10.98
N VAL A 156 -12.05 -4.49 -10.13
CA VAL A 156 -12.32 -4.91 -8.75
C VAL A 156 -13.03 -3.80 -7.96
N VAL A 157 -12.59 -2.54 -8.08
CA VAL A 157 -13.24 -1.41 -7.41
C VAL A 157 -14.69 -1.23 -7.88
N VAL A 158 -14.91 -1.21 -9.20
CA VAL A 158 -16.24 -1.05 -9.79
C VAL A 158 -17.19 -2.18 -9.37
N GLU A 159 -16.71 -3.42 -9.41
CA GLU A 159 -17.51 -4.60 -9.09
C GLU A 159 -17.84 -4.74 -7.60
N HIS A 160 -16.96 -4.29 -6.69
CA HIS A 160 -17.07 -4.61 -5.26
C HIS A 160 -17.37 -3.42 -4.35
N LEU A 161 -16.98 -2.20 -4.75
CA LEU A 161 -17.09 -1.03 -3.88
C LEU A 161 -18.13 -0.02 -4.35
N GLY A 162 -18.63 -0.17 -5.57
CA GLY A 162 -19.53 0.79 -6.19
C GLY A 162 -18.82 2.10 -6.56
N GLY A 163 -19.17 2.64 -7.72
CA GLY A 163 -18.54 3.85 -8.25
C GLY A 163 -17.26 3.57 -9.03
N ASP A 164 -16.65 4.64 -9.53
CA ASP A 164 -15.48 4.57 -10.42
C ASP A 164 -14.18 4.92 -9.69
N ALA A 165 -13.06 4.53 -10.29
CA ALA A 165 -11.72 4.90 -9.87
C ALA A 165 -10.93 5.50 -11.02
N VAL A 166 -10.18 6.55 -10.72
CA VAL A 166 -9.23 7.15 -11.66
C VAL A 166 -8.09 6.16 -11.86
N LEU A 167 -7.76 5.88 -13.12
CA LEU A 167 -6.63 5.03 -13.44
C LEU A 167 -5.33 5.85 -13.35
N VAL A 168 -4.51 5.57 -12.33
CA VAL A 168 -3.18 6.18 -12.16
C VAL A 168 -2.16 5.05 -12.00
N PRO A 169 -1.37 4.74 -13.04
CA PRO A 169 -0.36 3.69 -12.97
C PRO A 169 0.70 3.96 -11.90
N ASN A 170 1.40 2.91 -11.48
CA ASN A 170 2.53 3.05 -10.57
C ASN A 170 3.66 3.87 -11.21
N GLY A 171 4.20 4.83 -10.46
CA GLY A 171 5.38 5.58 -10.86
C GLY A 171 6.66 4.76 -10.72
N VAL A 172 7.68 5.17 -11.47
CA VAL A 172 9.05 4.65 -11.39
C VAL A 172 10.00 5.85 -11.34
N ASN A 173 11.00 5.81 -10.48
CA ASN A 173 12.07 6.82 -10.49
C ASN A 173 12.99 6.57 -11.69
N VAL A 174 12.65 7.20 -12.83
CA VAL A 174 13.36 7.01 -14.11
C VAL A 174 14.83 7.41 -14.02
N VAL A 175 15.16 8.43 -13.22
CA VAL A 175 16.54 8.91 -13.04
C VAL A 175 17.47 7.80 -12.52
N ARG A 176 16.96 6.86 -11.71
CA ARG A 176 17.75 5.72 -11.22
C ARG A 176 18.16 4.71 -12.31
N PHE A 177 17.44 4.70 -13.43
CA PHE A 177 17.66 3.76 -14.53
C PHE A 177 18.25 4.42 -15.78
N GLN A 178 18.26 5.76 -15.81
CA GLN A 178 18.87 6.51 -16.90
C GLN A 178 20.39 6.30 -16.92
N GLY A 179 20.95 6.08 -18.10
CA GLY A 179 22.38 5.85 -18.28
C GLY A 179 22.86 4.46 -17.86
N ALA A 180 21.95 3.49 -17.66
CA ALA A 180 22.36 2.11 -17.43
C ALA A 180 23.08 1.53 -18.66
N GLU A 181 24.33 1.10 -18.47
CA GLU A 181 25.13 0.47 -19.51
C GLU A 181 24.67 -0.98 -19.75
N PRO A 182 24.37 -1.37 -21.00
CA PRO A 182 24.03 -2.76 -21.32
C PRO A 182 25.17 -3.71 -20.98
N PHE A 183 24.88 -4.81 -20.28
CA PHE A 183 25.87 -5.85 -20.04
C PHE A 183 26.15 -6.60 -21.35
N ALA A 184 27.43 -6.72 -21.74
CA ALA A 184 27.85 -7.43 -22.95
C ALA A 184 27.52 -8.93 -22.87
N ARG A 185 26.76 -9.46 -23.84
CA ARG A 185 26.39 -10.88 -23.93
C ARG A 185 26.94 -11.51 -25.19
N SER A 186 27.48 -12.72 -25.09
CA SER A 186 27.95 -13.53 -26.22
C SER A 186 26.88 -14.41 -26.85
N ALA A 187 25.71 -14.52 -26.20
CA ALA A 187 24.57 -15.33 -26.65
C ALA A 187 23.25 -14.71 -26.18
N PRO A 188 22.10 -15.07 -26.79
CA PRO A 188 20.79 -14.67 -26.30
C PRO A 188 20.63 -14.98 -24.81
N THR A 189 20.25 -13.97 -24.02
CA THR A 189 20.17 -14.07 -22.56
C THR A 189 18.76 -13.78 -22.10
N VAL A 190 18.19 -14.68 -21.31
CA VAL A 190 16.89 -14.49 -20.65
C VAL A 190 17.13 -14.13 -19.19
N CYS A 191 16.47 -13.08 -18.70
CA CYS A 191 16.57 -12.63 -17.31
C CYS A 191 15.21 -12.74 -16.62
N PHE A 192 15.21 -13.38 -15.45
CA PHE A 192 14.08 -13.35 -14.53
C PHE A 192 14.40 -12.44 -13.35
N LEU A 193 13.53 -11.48 -13.08
CA LEU A 193 13.62 -10.64 -11.90
C LEU A 193 12.29 -10.66 -11.14
N GLY A 194 12.29 -11.34 -10.01
CA GLY A 194 11.11 -11.51 -9.17
C GLY A 194 11.43 -12.24 -7.88
N ARG A 195 10.44 -12.33 -6.99
CA ARG A 195 10.56 -13.13 -5.76
C ARG A 195 10.52 -14.61 -6.13
N ILE A 196 11.61 -15.32 -5.82
CA ILE A 196 11.82 -16.73 -6.22
C ILE A 196 10.95 -17.71 -5.41
N ASP A 197 10.54 -17.30 -4.21
CA ASP A 197 9.76 -18.07 -3.24
C ASP A 197 8.24 -17.94 -3.44
N GLU A 198 7.79 -17.12 -4.40
CA GLU A 198 6.37 -16.91 -4.70
C GLU A 198 5.98 -17.63 -6.00
N PRO A 199 5.30 -18.80 -5.96
CA PRO A 199 4.95 -19.58 -7.16
C PRO A 199 4.21 -18.79 -8.24
N ARG A 200 3.37 -17.82 -7.81
CA ARG A 200 2.64 -16.90 -8.70
C ARG A 200 3.54 -16.04 -9.60
N LYS A 201 4.85 -15.97 -9.33
CA LYS A 201 5.83 -15.24 -10.15
C LYS A 201 6.28 -16.04 -11.37
N GLY A 202 5.95 -17.31 -11.48
CA GLY A 202 6.17 -18.12 -12.67
C GLY A 202 7.61 -18.59 -12.88
N LEU A 203 8.49 -18.46 -11.87
CA LEU A 203 9.87 -18.95 -11.99
C LEU A 203 9.93 -20.46 -12.28
N GLY A 204 9.02 -21.25 -11.74
CA GLY A 204 8.95 -22.69 -12.03
C GLY A 204 8.46 -23.03 -13.43
N VAL A 205 8.02 -22.05 -14.22
CA VAL A 205 7.59 -22.22 -15.62
C VAL A 205 8.69 -21.79 -16.59
N LEU A 206 9.50 -20.80 -16.21
CA LEU A 206 10.63 -20.29 -17.00
C LEU A 206 11.75 -21.33 -17.10
#